data_AF-A0A5N3VVX1-F1
#
_entry.id   AF-A0A5N3VVX1-F1
#
_cell.length_a   1.000
_cell.length_b   1.000
_cell.length_c   1.000
_cell.angle_alpha   90.00
_cell.angle_beta   90.00
_cell.angle_gamma   90.00
#
_symmetry.space_group_name_H-M   'P 1'
#
loop_
_entity.id
_entity.type
_entity.pdbx_description
1 polymer ?
#
loop_
_entity_poly.entity_id
_entity_poly.type
_entity_poly.pdbx_seq_one_letter_code
_entity_poly.pdbx_strand_id
1 'polypeptide(L)'
;MNVCSENPQISKTVDHWTKPQEGLSEDPLTNPEEIWYSDGSSFVLDGKRRASYAVVSNFEVIQAKPLPPGTSAQLAELIALARALELGKGKRTVIYTDSKYAFLVLHAYAAIWKERGHLTTRGSTIKYGEQILRLLEAAHLPTEVSVSHCKGHQKGSTEVAQGSQAADQAAKRAALQNHDLIGVATLVPQINLPETPSYTEGETLKAKSEGFQEDHMGWFQKEWFLFLPGNLQWNLVNSLHTTIHLGEKSLQRLLERSFRGTDFQTTIRQVVSSCPTCHLNNPQGA
;
A
#
# COMPACT_ATOMS: atom_id res chain seq x y z
N MET A 1 29.83 25.87 30.81
CA MET A 1 28.93 26.59 29.89
C MET A 1 29.21 26.09 28.49
N ASN A 2 28.30 25.31 27.92
CA ASN A 2 28.19 25.12 26.48
C ASN A 2 26.72 24.75 26.23
N VAL A 3 25.98 25.77 25.80
CA VAL A 3 24.60 25.67 25.38
C VAL A 3 24.65 25.17 23.94
N CYS A 4 24.33 23.90 23.71
CA CYS A 4 24.03 23.44 22.36
C CYS A 4 22.69 24.06 21.97
N SER A 5 22.76 25.09 21.14
CA SER A 5 21.64 25.76 20.51
C SER A 5 20.76 24.76 19.77
N GLU A 6 19.54 24.56 20.25
CA GLU A 6 18.50 23.83 19.54
C GLU A 6 18.16 24.54 18.23
N ASN A 7 18.13 23.76 17.14
CA ASN A 7 17.79 24.24 15.81
C ASN A 7 16.27 24.55 15.74
N PRO A 8 15.83 25.81 15.56
CA PRO A 8 14.42 26.22 15.63
C PRO A 8 13.51 25.63 14.55
N GLN A 9 14.09 24.97 13.54
CA GLN A 9 13.36 24.26 12.49
C GLN A 9 12.93 22.85 12.90
N ILE A 10 13.62 22.22 13.87
CA ILE A 10 13.29 20.87 14.36
C ILE A 10 12.15 20.92 15.38
N SER A 11 12.03 21.99 16.16
CA SER A 11 10.95 22.14 17.15
C SER A 11 9.57 22.29 16.52
N LYS A 12 9.46 22.93 15.35
CA LYS A 12 8.18 23.14 14.66
C LYS A 12 7.58 21.88 14.04
N THR A 13 8.39 20.86 13.77
CA THR A 13 7.90 19.59 13.21
C THR A 13 7.40 18.64 14.30
N VAL A 14 7.93 18.73 15.53
CA VAL A 14 7.59 17.84 16.65
C VAL A 14 6.26 18.25 17.29
N ASP A 15 5.94 19.54 17.33
CA ASP A 15 4.71 20.07 17.97
C ASP A 15 3.40 19.72 17.25
N HIS A 16 3.45 19.32 15.96
CA HIS A 16 2.27 18.85 15.22
C HIS A 16 1.83 17.44 15.64
N TRP A 17 2.74 16.63 16.19
CA TRP A 17 2.53 15.20 16.45
C TRP A 17 2.34 14.87 17.95
N THR A 18 2.26 15.88 18.81
CA THR A 18 2.24 15.77 20.27
C THR A 18 0.85 15.82 20.92
N LYS A 19 -0.23 15.92 20.13
CA LYS A 19 -1.60 15.84 20.65
C LYS A 19 -2.13 14.40 20.54
N PRO A 20 -2.94 13.91 21.51
CA PRO A 20 -3.89 12.83 21.22
C PRO A 20 -4.61 13.20 19.92
N GLN A 21 -4.72 12.27 18.97
CA GLN A 21 -5.19 12.59 17.63
C GLN A 21 -6.57 13.29 17.71
N GLU A 22 -6.57 14.62 17.55
CA GLU A 22 -7.79 15.44 17.60
C GLU A 22 -8.68 14.96 16.45
N GLY A 23 -9.75 14.26 16.78
CA GLY A 23 -10.71 13.75 15.80
C GLY A 23 -10.62 12.26 15.45
N LEU A 24 -9.76 11.43 16.07
CA LEU A 24 -9.89 9.96 15.99
C LEU A 24 -10.69 9.42 17.19
N SER A 25 -11.88 8.88 16.92
CA SER A 25 -12.77 8.32 17.95
C SER A 25 -12.99 6.81 17.77
N GLU A 26 -13.14 6.09 18.89
CA GLU A 26 -13.66 4.71 18.87
C GLU A 26 -15.20 4.71 18.72
N ASP A 27 -15.86 5.72 19.28
CA ASP A 27 -17.29 5.91 19.21
C ASP A 27 -17.71 6.53 17.87
N PRO A 28 -18.79 6.05 17.23
CA PRO A 28 -19.28 6.60 15.98
C PRO A 28 -19.57 8.11 16.09
N LEU A 29 -19.13 8.87 15.09
CA LEU A 29 -19.41 10.30 15.02
C LEU A 29 -20.91 10.58 14.92
N THR A 30 -21.37 11.64 15.60
CA THR A 30 -22.68 12.23 15.32
C THR A 30 -22.67 12.99 14.00
N ASN A 31 -23.66 12.72 13.14
CA ASN A 31 -23.84 13.31 11.81
C ASN A 31 -22.60 13.18 10.89
N PRO A 32 -22.16 11.95 10.58
CA PRO A 32 -21.08 11.76 9.62
C PRO A 32 -21.53 12.20 8.22
N GLU A 33 -20.61 12.71 7.42
CA GLU A 33 -20.83 12.92 5.98
C GLU A 33 -20.85 11.58 5.23
N GLU A 34 -20.09 10.61 5.75
CA GLU A 34 -19.78 9.36 5.07
C GLU A 34 -19.70 8.21 6.08
N ILE A 35 -20.30 7.06 5.74
CA ILE A 35 -20.18 5.81 6.51
C ILE A 35 -19.61 4.73 5.61
N TRP A 36 -18.37 4.33 5.87
CA TRP A 36 -17.61 3.43 5.03
C TRP A 36 -17.27 2.13 5.73
N TYR A 37 -17.07 1.10 4.92
CA TYR A 37 -16.70 -0.25 5.33
C TYR A 37 -15.43 -0.63 4.60
N SER A 38 -14.41 -1.07 5.33
CA SER A 38 -13.13 -1.50 4.76
C SER A 38 -12.88 -2.98 5.08
N ASP A 39 -12.33 -3.69 4.11
CA ASP A 39 -11.97 -5.11 4.24
C ASP A 39 -10.73 -5.44 3.41
N GLY A 40 -9.87 -6.30 3.96
CA GLY A 40 -8.68 -6.83 3.31
C GLY A 40 -8.73 -8.36 3.16
N SER A 41 -8.84 -8.85 1.93
CA SER A 41 -8.90 -10.30 1.67
C SER A 41 -7.53 -10.91 1.37
N SER A 42 -7.30 -12.14 1.83
CA SER A 42 -6.13 -12.95 1.46
C SER A 42 -6.44 -14.46 1.54
N PHE A 43 -6.34 -15.17 0.42
CA PHE A 43 -6.60 -16.61 0.34
C PHE A 43 -5.71 -17.30 -0.69
N VAL A 44 -5.62 -18.63 -0.62
CA VAL A 44 -4.86 -19.43 -1.59
C VAL A 44 -5.80 -19.96 -2.66
N LEU A 45 -5.49 -19.70 -3.92
CA LEU A 45 -6.17 -20.24 -5.09
C LEU A 45 -5.10 -20.79 -6.04
N ASP A 46 -5.26 -22.04 -6.49
CA ASP A 46 -4.31 -22.76 -7.35
C ASP A 46 -2.87 -22.76 -6.82
N GLY A 47 -2.72 -22.94 -5.50
CA GLY A 47 -1.42 -22.96 -4.83
C GLY A 47 -0.75 -21.58 -4.67
N LYS A 48 -1.38 -20.50 -5.13
CA LYS A 48 -0.87 -19.12 -5.00
C LYS A 48 -1.70 -18.31 -4.02
N ARG A 49 -1.05 -17.56 -3.14
CA ARG A 49 -1.73 -16.61 -2.23
C ARG A 49 -2.09 -15.33 -2.98
N ARG A 50 -3.38 -15.08 -3.12
CA ARG A 50 -3.99 -13.86 -3.68
C ARG A 50 -4.48 -12.99 -2.54
N ALA A 51 -4.47 -11.67 -2.75
CA ALA A 51 -4.94 -10.72 -1.78
C ALA A 51 -5.45 -9.45 -2.45
N SER A 52 -6.23 -8.66 -1.72
CA SER A 52 -6.85 -7.43 -2.20
C SER A 52 -7.33 -6.59 -1.01
N TYR A 53 -7.79 -5.38 -1.30
CA TYR A 53 -8.58 -4.60 -0.36
C TYR A 53 -9.83 -4.03 -1.04
N ALA A 54 -10.80 -3.63 -0.24
CA ALA A 54 -11.94 -2.85 -0.66
C ALA A 54 -12.36 -1.80 0.38
N VAL A 55 -12.96 -0.72 -0.11
CA VAL A 55 -13.67 0.33 0.64
C VAL A 55 -15.03 0.52 -0.01
N VAL A 56 -16.08 0.45 0.80
CA VAL A 56 -17.50 0.45 0.37
C VAL A 56 -18.27 1.50 1.16
N SER A 57 -19.22 2.18 0.51
CA SER A 57 -20.20 3.09 1.13
C SER A 57 -21.59 2.74 0.61
N ASN A 58 -22.60 2.72 1.47
CA ASN A 58 -23.98 2.37 1.09
C ASN A 58 -24.08 1.10 0.23
N PHE A 59 -23.26 0.09 0.55
CA PHE A 59 -23.13 -1.19 -0.18
C PHE A 59 -22.54 -1.10 -1.60
N GLU A 60 -22.12 0.09 -2.03
CA GLU A 60 -21.43 0.33 -3.30
C GLU A 60 -19.92 0.44 -3.13
N VAL A 61 -19.17 -0.10 -4.09
CA VAL A 61 -17.70 -0.09 -4.05
C VAL A 61 -17.18 1.30 -4.40
N ILE A 62 -16.58 1.98 -3.42
CA ILE A 62 -15.81 3.21 -3.66
C ILE A 62 -14.49 2.85 -4.34
N GLN A 63 -13.81 1.84 -3.80
CA GLN A 63 -12.55 1.35 -4.34
C GLN A 63 -12.34 -0.11 -3.98
N ALA A 64 -11.89 -0.92 -4.93
CA ALA A 64 -11.36 -2.25 -4.65
C ALA A 64 -10.20 -2.54 -5.58
N LYS A 65 -9.08 -3.03 -5.05
CA LYS A 65 -7.87 -3.28 -5.84
C LYS A 65 -7.14 -4.55 -5.36
N PRO A 66 -6.53 -5.32 -6.27
CA PRO A 66 -5.69 -6.44 -5.88
C PRO A 66 -4.39 -5.96 -5.22
N LEU A 67 -3.86 -6.80 -4.35
CA LEU A 67 -2.62 -6.62 -3.61
C LEU A 67 -1.58 -7.63 -4.08
N PRO A 68 -0.27 -7.39 -3.84
CA PRO A 68 0.76 -8.24 -4.41
C PRO A 68 0.67 -9.68 -3.90
N PRO A 69 1.01 -10.67 -4.73
CA PRO A 69 1.02 -12.07 -4.34
C PRO A 69 1.81 -12.30 -3.05
N GLY A 70 1.28 -13.15 -2.18
CA GLY A 70 1.91 -13.43 -0.88
C GLY A 70 1.53 -12.45 0.23
N THR A 71 0.80 -11.36 -0.06
CA THR A 71 0.25 -10.47 0.97
C THR A 71 -0.65 -11.25 1.94
N SER A 72 -0.33 -11.17 3.22
CA SER A 72 -1.10 -11.81 4.30
C SER A 72 -2.40 -11.06 4.58
N ALA A 73 -3.42 -11.74 5.11
CA ALA A 73 -4.69 -11.13 5.52
C ALA A 73 -4.47 -9.89 6.41
N GLN A 74 -3.68 -10.00 7.49
CA GLN A 74 -3.38 -8.87 8.37
C GLN A 74 -2.81 -7.63 7.66
N LEU A 75 -1.97 -7.83 6.64
CA LEU A 75 -1.40 -6.73 5.86
C LEU A 75 -2.45 -6.13 4.91
N ALA A 76 -3.29 -6.98 4.30
CA ALA A 76 -4.40 -6.53 3.47
C ALA A 76 -5.36 -5.64 4.27
N GLU A 77 -5.67 -6.02 5.51
CA GLU A 77 -6.53 -5.23 6.42
C GLU A 77 -5.93 -3.87 6.78
N LEU A 78 -4.63 -3.83 7.09
CA LEU A 78 -3.95 -2.56 7.35
C LEU A 78 -4.00 -1.64 6.13
N ILE A 79 -3.79 -2.20 4.93
CA ILE A 79 -3.86 -1.44 3.68
C ILE A 79 -5.30 -0.98 3.41
N ALA A 80 -6.30 -1.82 3.63
CA ALA A 80 -7.72 -1.48 3.45
C ALA A 80 -8.10 -0.28 4.33
N LEU A 81 -7.74 -0.33 5.62
CA LEU A 81 -8.06 0.73 6.57
C LEU A 81 -7.30 2.02 6.26
N ALA A 82 -6.00 1.95 5.92
CA ALA A 82 -5.22 3.10 5.50
C ALA A 82 -5.82 3.77 4.25
N ARG A 83 -6.28 2.96 3.28
CA ARG A 83 -6.94 3.47 2.07
C ARG A 83 -8.27 4.14 2.36
N ALA A 84 -9.07 3.58 3.28
CA ALA A 84 -10.32 4.22 3.69
C ALA A 84 -10.06 5.60 4.33
N LEU A 85 -9.03 5.72 5.17
CA LEU A 85 -8.65 7.01 5.78
C LEU A 85 -8.13 8.03 4.74
N GLU A 86 -7.30 7.58 3.78
CA GLU A 86 -6.81 8.43 2.69
C GLU A 86 -7.94 8.98 1.81
N LEU A 87 -8.92 8.14 1.46
CA LEU A 87 -10.09 8.56 0.71
C LEU A 87 -10.95 9.56 1.48
N GLY A 88 -10.91 9.50 2.81
CA GLY A 88 -11.67 10.36 3.73
C GLY A 88 -11.06 11.74 3.92
N LYS A 89 -9.97 12.07 3.22
CA LYS A 89 -9.27 13.34 3.38
C LYS A 89 -10.23 14.54 3.30
N GLY A 90 -10.20 15.37 4.34
CA GLY A 90 -11.04 16.57 4.45
C GLY A 90 -12.53 16.32 4.74
N LYS A 91 -12.93 15.07 5.00
CA LYS A 91 -14.33 14.69 5.31
C LYS A 91 -14.52 14.33 6.78
N ARG A 92 -15.78 14.31 7.23
CA ARG A 92 -16.20 13.72 8.51
C ARG A 92 -16.71 12.29 8.29
N THR A 93 -15.90 11.28 8.60
CA THR A 93 -16.16 9.90 8.16
C THR A 93 -16.24 8.91 9.33
N VAL A 94 -17.18 7.98 9.26
CA VAL A 94 -17.21 6.78 10.10
C VAL A 94 -16.66 5.62 9.26
N ILE A 95 -15.68 4.89 9.76
CA ILE A 95 -15.10 3.73 9.09
C ILE A 95 -15.28 2.50 9.97
N TYR A 96 -15.93 1.48 9.42
CA TYR A 96 -16.00 0.16 10.01
C TYR A 96 -14.94 -0.76 9.39
N THR A 97 -14.25 -1.49 10.25
CA THR A 97 -13.37 -2.60 9.86
C THR A 97 -13.77 -3.83 10.67
N ASP A 98 -13.78 -5.00 10.06
CA ASP A 98 -14.00 -6.25 10.79
C ASP A 98 -12.70 -6.85 11.35
N SER A 99 -11.56 -6.24 10.99
CA SER A 99 -10.24 -6.62 11.46
C SER A 99 -9.95 -6.04 12.83
N LYS A 100 -10.11 -6.87 13.86
CA LYS A 100 -9.66 -6.55 15.22
C LYS A 100 -8.16 -6.20 15.25
N TYR A 101 -7.36 -6.79 14.36
CA TYR A 101 -5.93 -6.48 14.27
C TYR A 101 -5.69 -5.05 13.79
N ALA A 102 -6.30 -4.64 12.67
CA ALA A 102 -6.12 -3.29 12.14
C ALA A 102 -6.65 -2.21 13.09
N PHE A 103 -7.83 -2.45 13.69
CA PHE A 103 -8.39 -1.59 14.74
C PHE A 103 -7.43 -1.42 15.93
N LEU A 104 -6.92 -2.52 16.49
CA LEU A 104 -6.00 -2.45 17.62
C LEU A 104 -4.67 -1.80 17.25
N VAL A 105 -4.16 -2.05 16.04
CA VAL A 105 -2.94 -1.39 15.56
C VAL A 105 -3.14 0.11 15.51
N LEU A 106 -4.21 0.60 14.88
CA LEU A 106 -4.49 2.03 14.77
C LEU A 106 -4.55 2.69 16.17
N HIS A 107 -5.40 2.16 17.06
CA HIS A 107 -5.65 2.78 18.37
C HIS A 107 -4.50 2.58 19.37
N ALA A 108 -3.86 1.40 19.39
CA ALA A 108 -2.74 1.16 20.30
C ALA A 108 -1.46 1.87 19.83
N TYR A 109 -1.17 1.92 18.52
CA TYR A 109 0.02 2.62 18.04
C TYR A 109 -0.15 4.14 18.08
N ALA A 110 -1.35 4.68 17.86
CA ALA A 110 -1.59 6.11 18.12
C ALA A 110 -1.25 6.48 19.56
N ALA A 111 -1.52 5.61 20.53
CA ALA A 111 -1.15 5.80 21.94
C ALA A 111 0.36 5.62 22.20
N ILE A 112 1.01 4.61 21.60
CA ILE A 112 2.42 4.26 21.84
C ILE A 112 3.41 5.17 21.11
N TRP A 113 3.03 5.73 19.95
CA TRP A 113 3.87 6.66 19.18
C TRP A 113 4.24 7.93 19.93
N LYS A 114 3.42 8.30 20.91
CA LYS A 114 3.72 9.37 21.88
C LYS A 114 5.00 9.12 22.67
N GLU A 115 5.46 7.86 22.82
CA GLU A 115 6.51 7.53 23.78
C GLU A 115 7.84 7.02 23.20
N ARG A 116 7.92 6.37 22.01
CA ARG A 116 9.08 5.46 21.74
C ARG A 116 9.69 5.29 20.33
N GLY A 117 9.36 6.09 19.33
CA GLY A 117 10.16 6.17 18.08
C GLY A 117 10.50 4.84 17.38
N HIS A 118 9.50 4.11 16.88
CA HIS A 118 9.63 3.00 15.92
C HIS A 118 10.29 1.66 16.37
N LEU A 119 10.59 1.45 17.66
CA LEU A 119 11.19 0.19 18.12
C LEU A 119 10.21 -0.63 18.98
N THR A 120 10.24 -1.96 18.83
CA THR A 120 9.63 -2.85 19.84
C THR A 120 10.37 -2.71 21.18
N THR A 121 9.75 -3.15 22.28
CA THR A 121 10.42 -3.20 23.61
C THR A 121 11.70 -4.04 23.65
N ARG A 122 11.98 -4.81 22.58
CA ARG A 122 13.18 -5.64 22.40
C ARG A 122 14.16 -5.11 21.35
N GLY A 123 13.90 -3.93 20.77
CA GLY A 123 14.79 -3.30 19.77
C GLY A 123 14.73 -3.89 18.36
N SER A 124 13.84 -4.84 18.07
CA SER A 124 13.63 -5.37 16.72
C SER A 124 12.61 -4.55 15.93
N THR A 125 12.70 -4.61 14.59
CA THR A 125 11.74 -3.98 13.68
C THR A 125 10.34 -4.54 13.86
N ILE A 126 9.34 -3.66 13.86
CA ILE A 126 7.93 -4.04 13.92
C ILE A 126 7.52 -4.62 12.56
N LYS A 127 6.85 -5.77 12.57
CA LYS A 127 6.30 -6.38 11.36
C LYS A 127 5.29 -5.42 10.70
N TYR A 128 5.44 -5.16 9.40
CA TYR A 128 4.66 -4.19 8.63
C TYR A 128 4.84 -2.72 9.04
N GLY A 129 5.98 -2.34 9.63
CA GLY A 129 6.22 -1.01 10.18
C GLY A 129 5.89 0.16 9.23
N GLU A 130 6.24 0.06 7.94
CA GLU A 130 5.91 1.08 6.93
C GLU A 130 4.40 1.22 6.69
N GLN A 131 3.65 0.12 6.69
CA GLN A 131 2.21 0.16 6.47
C GLN A 131 1.47 0.64 7.72
N ILE A 132 2.00 0.34 8.90
CA ILE A 132 1.51 0.91 10.17
C ILE A 132 1.75 2.41 10.19
N LEU A 133 2.93 2.86 9.78
CA LEU A 133 3.26 4.29 9.63
C LEU A 133 2.27 5.01 8.72
N ARG A 134 2.08 4.48 7.51
CA ARG A 134 1.14 5.01 6.54
C ARG A 134 -0.29 5.06 7.09
N LEU A 135 -0.72 4.02 7.80
CA LEU A 135 -2.04 3.99 8.46
C LEU A 135 -2.20 5.14 9.46
N LEU A 136 -1.19 5.40 10.28
CA LEU A 136 -1.19 6.46 11.29
C LEU A 136 -1.17 7.85 10.65
N GLU A 137 -0.36 8.06 9.61
CA GLU A 137 -0.35 9.30 8.83
C GLU A 137 -1.72 9.53 8.16
N ALA A 138 -2.28 8.49 7.54
CA ALA A 138 -3.58 8.56 6.88
C ALA A 138 -4.71 8.94 7.84
N ALA A 139 -4.62 8.54 9.10
CA ALA A 139 -5.64 8.87 10.10
C ALA A 139 -5.74 10.39 10.38
N HIS A 140 -4.75 11.19 10.00
CA HIS A 140 -4.78 12.66 10.14
C HIS A 140 -5.35 13.38 8.91
N LEU A 141 -5.69 12.63 7.84
CA LEU A 141 -6.19 13.22 6.60
C LEU A 141 -7.67 13.64 6.69
N PRO A 142 -8.58 12.87 7.32
CA PRO A 142 -9.96 13.30 7.53
C PRO A 142 -10.04 14.55 8.42
N THR A 143 -11.10 15.33 8.26
CA THR A 143 -11.40 16.45 9.16
C THR A 143 -11.83 15.93 10.54
N GLU A 144 -12.59 14.83 10.56
CA GLU A 144 -12.95 14.08 11.76
C GLU A 144 -13.20 12.62 11.35
N VAL A 145 -12.74 11.66 12.15
CA VAL A 145 -12.93 10.24 11.84
C VAL A 145 -13.23 9.39 13.07
N SER A 146 -14.21 8.49 12.96
CA SER A 146 -14.35 7.38 13.90
C SER A 146 -13.99 6.07 13.21
N VAL A 147 -13.19 5.25 13.87
CA VAL A 147 -12.87 3.90 13.38
C VAL A 147 -13.34 2.90 14.40
N SER A 148 -14.36 2.13 14.04
CA SER A 148 -14.99 1.15 14.93
C SER A 148 -14.82 -0.27 14.39
N HIS A 149 -14.53 -1.21 15.29
CA HIS A 149 -14.48 -2.63 14.94
C HIS A 149 -15.89 -3.22 14.90
N CYS A 150 -16.27 -3.82 13.77
CA CYS A 150 -17.46 -4.65 13.65
C CYS A 150 -17.08 -6.14 13.68
N LYS A 151 -18.02 -7.03 14.05
CA LYS A 151 -17.74 -8.47 13.99
C LYS A 151 -17.89 -8.94 12.54
N GLY A 152 -16.82 -9.46 11.96
CA GLY A 152 -16.88 -10.10 10.64
C GLY A 152 -17.84 -11.29 10.62
N HIS A 153 -18.42 -11.56 9.45
CA HIS A 153 -19.25 -12.75 9.19
C HIS A 153 -20.55 -12.87 10.03
N GLN A 154 -21.13 -11.77 10.49
CA GLN A 154 -22.45 -11.80 11.14
C GLN A 154 -23.57 -12.11 10.13
N LYS A 155 -24.44 -13.08 10.43
CA LYS A 155 -25.69 -13.36 9.68
C LYS A 155 -26.81 -12.35 9.98
N GLY A 156 -26.48 -11.20 10.56
CA GLY A 156 -27.44 -10.20 11.02
C GLY A 156 -27.89 -9.28 9.89
N SER A 157 -29.10 -8.74 9.99
CA SER A 157 -29.68 -7.77 9.04
C SER A 157 -29.35 -6.32 9.39
N THR A 158 -28.35 -6.06 10.25
CA THR A 158 -27.97 -4.70 10.58
C THR A 158 -27.21 -4.07 9.41
N GLU A 159 -27.36 -2.77 9.24
CA GLU A 159 -26.69 -2.01 8.18
C GLU A 159 -25.17 -2.20 8.22
N VAL A 160 -24.59 -2.23 9.43
CA VAL A 160 -23.15 -2.47 9.62
C VAL A 160 -22.73 -3.87 9.16
N ALA A 161 -23.55 -4.90 9.41
CA ALA A 161 -23.25 -6.26 8.96
C ALA A 161 -23.35 -6.38 7.44
N GLN A 162 -24.34 -5.73 6.83
CA GLN A 162 -24.49 -5.68 5.38
C GLN A 162 -23.33 -4.93 4.71
N GLY A 163 -22.90 -3.81 5.29
CA GLY A 163 -21.78 -3.02 4.78
C GLY A 163 -20.45 -3.78 4.86
N SER A 164 -20.18 -4.43 6.00
CA SER A 164 -19.01 -5.31 6.16
C SER A 164 -19.04 -6.48 5.17
N GLN A 165 -20.19 -7.10 4.96
CA GLN A 165 -20.33 -8.17 3.98
C GLN A 165 -20.11 -7.68 2.55
N ALA A 166 -20.58 -6.48 2.21
CA ALA A 166 -20.35 -5.87 0.90
C ALA A 166 -18.85 -5.59 0.68
N ALA A 167 -18.13 -5.11 1.70
CA ALA A 167 -16.68 -4.93 1.65
C ALA A 167 -15.93 -6.26 1.45
N ASP A 168 -16.25 -7.29 2.23
CA ASP A 168 -15.66 -8.64 2.08
C ASP A 168 -15.88 -9.22 0.67
N GLN A 169 -17.10 -9.09 0.14
CA GLN A 169 -17.39 -9.53 -1.23
C GLN A 169 -16.61 -8.73 -2.27
N ALA A 170 -16.52 -7.41 -2.11
CA ALA A 170 -15.78 -6.55 -3.02
C ALA A 170 -14.29 -6.87 -3.01
N ALA A 171 -13.70 -7.08 -1.82
CA ALA A 171 -12.31 -7.48 -1.68
C ALA A 171 -12.09 -8.86 -2.33
N LYS A 172 -12.90 -9.87 -2.00
CA LYS A 172 -12.79 -11.21 -2.63
C LYS A 172 -12.87 -11.15 -4.16
N ARG A 173 -13.81 -10.37 -4.71
CA ARG A 173 -13.90 -10.16 -6.17
C ARG A 173 -12.64 -9.51 -6.74
N ALA A 174 -12.11 -8.48 -6.08
CA ALA A 174 -10.88 -7.82 -6.51
C ALA A 174 -9.64 -8.74 -6.45
N ALA A 175 -9.56 -9.67 -5.49
CA ALA A 175 -8.48 -10.65 -5.42
C ALA A 175 -8.53 -11.68 -6.57
N LEU A 176 -9.69 -11.86 -7.20
CA LEU A 176 -9.89 -12.75 -8.34
C LEU A 176 -9.61 -12.06 -9.69
N GLN A 177 -9.55 -10.74 -9.73
CA GLN A 177 -9.21 -10.01 -10.95
C GLN A 177 -7.73 -10.23 -11.29
N ASN A 178 -7.46 -10.80 -12.48
CA ASN A 178 -6.12 -11.12 -12.96
C ASN A 178 -5.36 -9.85 -13.36
N HIS A 179 -4.78 -9.12 -12.38
CA HIS A 179 -3.74 -8.12 -12.64
C HIS A 179 -2.78 -8.04 -11.44
N ASP A 180 -1.77 -8.92 -11.40
CA ASP A 180 -0.62 -8.87 -10.47
C ASP A 180 0.19 -7.56 -10.58
N LEU A 181 -0.12 -6.75 -11.59
CA LEU A 181 0.35 -5.40 -11.87
C LEU A 181 0.12 -4.36 -10.77
N ILE A 182 -1.09 -4.36 -10.19
CA ILE A 182 -1.49 -3.33 -9.23
C ILE A 182 -0.89 -3.62 -7.84
N GLY A 183 -0.58 -4.89 -7.54
CA GLY A 183 -0.07 -5.29 -6.25
C GLY A 183 1.27 -4.64 -5.89
N VAL A 184 2.27 -4.71 -6.78
CA VAL A 184 3.62 -4.16 -6.51
C VAL A 184 3.60 -2.63 -6.41
N ALA A 185 2.81 -1.95 -7.24
CA ALA A 185 2.64 -0.49 -7.18
C ALA A 185 1.94 -0.02 -5.88
N THR A 186 1.09 -0.85 -5.27
CA THR A 186 0.33 -0.47 -4.07
C THR A 186 1.19 -0.41 -2.80
N LEU A 187 2.36 -1.06 -2.79
CA LEU A 187 3.29 -1.08 -1.65
C LEU A 187 4.26 0.10 -1.62
N VAL A 188 4.47 0.81 -2.72
CA VAL A 188 5.35 2.00 -2.77
C VAL A 188 4.49 3.21 -3.13
N PRO A 189 4.25 4.16 -2.20
CA PRO A 189 3.39 5.33 -2.42
C PRO A 189 3.76 6.19 -3.63
N GLN A 190 4.99 6.05 -4.14
CA GLN A 190 5.58 6.87 -5.20
C GLN A 190 5.42 6.27 -6.62
N ILE A 191 4.96 5.02 -6.76
CA ILE A 191 4.80 4.40 -8.09
C ILE A 191 3.45 4.83 -8.67
N ASN A 192 3.42 6.03 -9.27
CA ASN A 192 2.33 6.45 -10.14
C ASN A 192 2.59 5.90 -11.55
N LEU A 193 2.09 4.69 -11.82
CA LEU A 193 1.95 4.26 -13.22
C LEU A 193 0.83 5.09 -13.87
N PRO A 194 1.00 5.56 -15.11
CA PRO A 194 -0.05 6.26 -15.82
C PRO A 194 -1.24 5.34 -16.08
N GLU A 195 -2.43 5.91 -16.28
CA GLU A 195 -3.63 5.12 -16.64
C GLU A 195 -3.40 4.35 -17.95
N THR A 196 -2.77 5.00 -18.93
CA THR A 196 -2.40 4.38 -20.22
C THR A 196 -0.89 4.39 -20.41
N PRO A 197 -0.30 3.29 -20.91
CA PRO A 197 1.12 3.22 -21.21
C PRO A 197 1.44 3.87 -22.56
N SER A 198 2.71 4.22 -22.76
CA SER A 198 3.22 4.66 -24.06
C SER A 198 4.36 3.73 -24.47
N TYR A 199 4.13 2.92 -25.51
CA TYR A 199 5.13 2.05 -26.10
C TYR A 199 5.65 2.64 -27.40
N THR A 200 6.94 2.46 -27.66
CA THR A 200 7.51 2.63 -28.99
C THR A 200 7.03 1.50 -29.92
N GLU A 201 7.18 1.71 -31.23
CA GLU A 201 6.87 0.68 -32.23
C GLU A 201 7.71 -0.58 -32.02
N GLY A 202 9.00 -0.43 -31.69
CA GLY A 202 9.90 -1.54 -31.39
C GLY A 202 9.48 -2.34 -30.16
N GLU A 203 9.04 -1.68 -29.09
CA GLU A 203 8.51 -2.33 -27.90
C GLU A 203 7.21 -3.08 -28.18
N THR A 204 6.31 -2.46 -28.94
CA THR A 204 5.05 -3.08 -29.37
C THR A 204 5.30 -4.36 -30.17
N LEU A 205 6.21 -4.32 -31.15
CA LEU A 205 6.58 -5.47 -31.95
C LEU A 205 7.21 -6.58 -31.10
N LYS A 206 8.09 -6.22 -30.16
CA LYS A 206 8.73 -7.17 -29.25
C LYS A 206 7.73 -7.83 -28.30
N ALA A 207 6.84 -7.04 -27.69
CA ALA A 207 5.81 -7.56 -26.81
C ALA A 207 4.94 -8.59 -27.55
N LYS A 208 4.47 -8.24 -28.77
CA LYS A 208 3.67 -9.15 -29.60
C LYS A 208 4.44 -10.41 -30.01
N SER A 209 5.71 -10.30 -30.40
CA SER A 209 6.52 -11.47 -30.78
C SER A 209 6.83 -12.40 -29.60
N GLU A 210 6.93 -11.86 -28.38
CA GLU A 210 7.04 -12.64 -27.14
C GLU A 210 5.69 -13.19 -26.64
N GLY A 211 4.59 -12.92 -27.35
CA GLY A 211 3.26 -13.45 -27.08
C GLY A 211 2.46 -12.67 -26.04
N PHE A 212 2.82 -11.41 -25.77
CA PHE A 212 2.00 -10.51 -24.97
C PHE A 212 0.80 -10.00 -25.77
N GLN A 213 -0.33 -9.86 -25.09
CA GLN A 213 -1.58 -9.34 -25.64
C GLN A 213 -1.87 -7.97 -25.05
N GLU A 214 -2.37 -7.06 -25.90
CA GLU A 214 -2.76 -5.72 -25.48
C GLU A 214 -4.16 -5.77 -24.84
N ASP A 215 -4.31 -5.14 -23.67
CA ASP A 215 -5.61 -4.99 -23.03
C ASP A 215 -6.36 -3.72 -23.50
N HIS A 216 -7.58 -3.53 -22.99
CA HIS A 216 -8.44 -2.39 -23.31
C HIS A 216 -7.86 -1.02 -22.88
N MET A 217 -6.82 -0.99 -22.05
CA MET A 217 -6.12 0.21 -21.60
C MET A 217 -4.77 0.39 -22.30
N GLY A 218 -4.44 -0.48 -23.27
CA GLY A 218 -3.21 -0.43 -24.05
C GLY A 218 -2.02 -1.15 -23.41
N TRP A 219 -2.18 -1.85 -22.28
CA TRP A 219 -1.08 -2.56 -21.63
C TRP A 219 -0.82 -3.93 -22.25
N PHE A 220 0.45 -4.27 -22.46
CA PHE A 220 0.86 -5.60 -22.94
C PHE A 220 1.03 -6.58 -21.78
N GLN A 221 0.26 -7.66 -21.80
CA GLN A 221 0.23 -8.68 -20.74
C GLN A 221 0.37 -10.10 -21.27
N LYS A 222 1.10 -10.95 -20.54
CA LYS A 222 1.24 -12.38 -20.83
C LYS A 222 1.23 -13.15 -19.52
N GLU A 223 0.20 -13.97 -19.31
CA GLU A 223 -0.04 -14.63 -18.03
C GLU A 223 -0.08 -13.62 -16.87
N TRP A 224 0.94 -13.61 -16.02
CA TRP A 224 1.13 -12.70 -14.88
C TRP A 224 2.25 -11.66 -15.12
N PHE A 225 2.84 -11.64 -16.32
CA PHE A 225 3.86 -10.67 -16.69
C PHE A 225 3.23 -9.45 -17.35
N LEU A 226 3.63 -8.25 -16.91
CA LEU A 226 3.49 -7.02 -17.66
C LEU A 226 4.74 -6.76 -18.49
N PHE A 227 4.55 -6.39 -19.74
CA PHE A 227 5.60 -5.75 -20.51
C PHE A 227 5.67 -4.24 -20.18
N LEU A 228 6.69 -3.80 -19.46
CA LEU A 228 6.92 -2.40 -19.10
C LEU A 228 7.57 -1.63 -20.26
N PRO A 229 6.97 -0.50 -20.69
CA PRO A 229 7.65 0.39 -21.61
C PRO A 229 8.85 1.07 -20.94
N GLY A 230 9.91 1.29 -21.71
CA GLY A 230 11.21 1.75 -21.24
C GLY A 230 11.14 3.07 -20.46
N ASN A 231 10.26 3.99 -20.86
CA ASN A 231 10.06 5.28 -20.18
C ASN A 231 9.55 5.14 -18.73
N LEU A 232 8.93 4.01 -18.36
CA LEU A 232 8.43 3.75 -17.01
C LEU A 232 9.38 2.89 -16.17
N GLN A 233 10.31 2.17 -16.80
CA GLN A 233 11.18 1.23 -16.11
C GLN A 233 12.05 1.91 -15.06
N TRP A 234 12.70 3.04 -15.38
CA TRP A 234 13.58 3.73 -14.43
C TRP A 234 12.85 4.13 -13.16
N ASN A 235 11.69 4.80 -13.31
CA ASN A 235 10.92 5.29 -12.17
C ASN A 235 10.47 4.15 -11.25
N LEU A 236 10.00 3.05 -11.82
CA LEU A 236 9.59 1.87 -11.08
C LEU A 236 10.78 1.26 -10.31
N VAL A 237 11.87 1.00 -11.02
CA VAL A 237 13.06 0.34 -10.49
C VAL A 237 13.72 1.20 -9.42
N ASN A 238 13.88 2.50 -9.67
CA ASN A 238 14.46 3.46 -8.72
C ASN A 238 13.60 3.63 -7.47
N SER A 239 12.28 3.72 -7.62
CA SER A 239 11.36 3.83 -6.48
C SER A 239 11.45 2.60 -5.58
N LEU A 240 11.47 1.39 -6.17
CA LEU A 240 11.65 0.16 -5.39
C LEU A 240 13.04 0.10 -4.76
N HIS A 241 14.09 0.39 -5.52
CA HIS A 241 15.45 0.31 -5.03
C HIS A 241 15.72 1.26 -3.86
N THR A 242 15.25 2.51 -3.94
CA THR A 242 15.47 3.52 -2.89
C THR A 242 14.75 3.18 -1.58
N THR A 243 13.69 2.35 -1.61
CA THR A 243 13.02 1.90 -0.39
C THR A 243 13.78 0.80 0.34
N ILE A 244 14.31 -0.20 -0.38
CA ILE A 244 14.84 -1.44 0.23
C ILE A 244 16.33 -1.68 -0.01
N HIS A 245 16.99 -0.84 -0.81
CA HIS A 245 18.41 -0.89 -1.16
C HIS A 245 18.92 -2.29 -1.56
N LEU A 246 18.07 -3.07 -2.25
CA LEU A 246 18.47 -4.39 -2.74
C LEU A 246 19.57 -4.27 -3.81
N GLY A 247 20.59 -5.12 -3.69
CA GLY A 247 21.61 -5.28 -4.74
C GLY A 247 21.02 -5.85 -6.04
N GLU A 248 21.72 -5.65 -7.15
CA GLU A 248 21.28 -5.94 -8.54
C GLU A 248 20.58 -7.28 -8.68
N LYS A 249 21.22 -8.38 -8.29
CA LYS A 249 20.66 -9.75 -8.43
C LYS A 249 19.35 -9.95 -7.65
N SER A 250 19.26 -9.37 -6.45
CA SER A 250 18.07 -9.48 -5.61
C SER A 250 16.92 -8.64 -6.16
N LEU A 251 17.23 -7.42 -6.62
CA LEU A 251 16.25 -6.53 -7.23
C LEU A 251 15.74 -7.09 -8.56
N GLN A 252 16.63 -7.66 -9.37
CA GLN A 252 16.29 -8.39 -10.59
C GLN A 252 15.36 -9.56 -10.31
N ARG A 253 15.71 -10.45 -9.39
CA ARG A 253 14.86 -11.59 -9.03
C ARG A 253 13.49 -11.17 -8.49
N LEU A 254 13.40 -10.02 -7.85
CA LEU A 254 12.13 -9.46 -7.37
C LEU A 254 11.27 -8.99 -8.55
N LEU A 255 11.84 -8.17 -9.43
CA LEU A 255 11.12 -7.53 -10.52
C LEU A 255 10.75 -8.50 -11.65
N GLU A 256 11.63 -9.45 -11.99
CA GLU A 256 11.39 -10.45 -13.04
C GLU A 256 10.27 -11.46 -12.68
N ARG A 257 9.69 -11.40 -11.48
CA ARG A 257 8.48 -12.17 -11.14
C ARG A 257 7.22 -11.60 -11.76
N SER A 258 7.19 -10.31 -12.06
CA SER A 258 5.99 -9.59 -12.47
C SER A 258 6.20 -8.76 -13.73
N PHE A 259 7.44 -8.47 -14.10
CA PHE A 259 7.77 -7.53 -15.15
C PHE A 259 8.69 -8.12 -16.22
N ARG A 260 8.42 -7.74 -17.47
CA ARG A 260 9.27 -7.89 -18.64
C ARG A 260 9.43 -6.52 -19.28
N GLY A 261 10.42 -6.35 -20.15
CA GLY A 261 10.64 -5.09 -20.85
C GLY A 261 11.89 -5.15 -21.70
N THR A 262 12.00 -4.23 -22.65
CA THR A 262 13.23 -3.90 -23.36
C THR A 262 14.30 -3.43 -22.38
N ASP A 263 15.48 -4.04 -22.42
CA ASP A 263 16.66 -3.64 -21.64
C ASP A 263 16.46 -3.53 -20.12
N PHE A 264 15.48 -4.24 -19.57
CA PHE A 264 15.08 -4.13 -18.17
C PHE A 264 16.21 -4.43 -17.18
N GLN A 265 17.07 -5.40 -17.49
CA GLN A 265 18.26 -5.71 -16.68
C GLN A 265 19.27 -4.55 -16.66
N THR A 266 19.42 -3.84 -17.78
CA THR A 266 20.31 -2.69 -17.88
C THR A 266 19.83 -1.57 -16.96
N THR A 267 18.52 -1.29 -16.98
CA THR A 267 17.89 -0.30 -16.07
C THR A 267 18.14 -0.66 -14.60
N ILE A 268 17.97 -1.93 -14.22
CA ILE A 268 18.22 -2.41 -12.85
C ILE A 268 19.66 -2.18 -12.42
N ARG A 269 20.61 -2.54 -13.28
CA ARG A 269 22.04 -2.33 -13.01
C ARG A 269 22.35 -0.86 -12.81
N GLN A 270 21.87 0.01 -13.70
CA GLN A 270 22.12 1.45 -13.64
C GLN A 270 21.56 2.10 -12.37
N VAL A 271 20.35 1.70 -11.96
CA VAL A 271 19.74 2.21 -10.72
C VAL A 271 20.59 1.83 -9.50
N VAL A 272 21.01 0.56 -9.41
CA VAL A 272 21.82 0.08 -8.29
C VAL A 272 23.20 0.72 -8.27
N SER A 273 23.87 0.84 -9.43
CA SER A 273 25.19 1.46 -9.51
C SER A 273 25.16 2.96 -9.23
N SER A 274 24.04 3.63 -9.48
CA SER A 274 23.84 5.05 -9.21
C SER A 274 23.46 5.34 -7.75
N CYS A 275 23.26 4.32 -6.91
CA CYS A 275 22.82 4.49 -5.53
C CYS A 275 24.00 4.75 -4.56
N PRO A 276 24.09 5.94 -3.94
CA PRO A 276 25.18 6.26 -3.02
C PRO A 276 25.22 5.33 -1.80
N THR A 277 24.05 4.98 -1.25
CA THR A 277 23.92 4.10 -0.07
C THR A 277 24.44 2.69 -0.34
N CYS A 278 24.15 2.13 -1.52
CA CYS A 278 24.64 0.81 -1.91
C CYS A 278 26.13 0.83 -2.23
N HIS A 279 26.62 1.91 -2.84
CA HIS A 279 28.03 2.07 -3.17
C HIS A 279 28.93 2.19 -1.93
N LEU A 280 28.43 2.79 -0.85
CA LEU A 280 29.14 2.91 0.44
C LEU A 280 29.19 1.57 1.21
N ASN A 281 28.14 0.76 1.11
CA ASN A 281 28.00 -0.47 1.89
C ASN A 281 28.46 -1.74 1.16
N ASN A 282 28.83 -1.66 -0.12
CA ASN A 282 29.29 -2.81 -0.90
C ASN A 282 30.46 -2.45 -1.82
N PRO A 283 31.71 -2.42 -1.30
CA PRO A 283 32.89 -1.97 -2.06
C PRO A 283 33.41 -2.97 -3.11
N GLN A 284 32.66 -4.03 -3.45
CA GLN A 284 33.03 -4.98 -4.50
C GLN A 284 31.92 -5.06 -5.55
N GLY A 285 32.12 -4.36 -6.67
CA GLY A 285 31.22 -4.40 -7.82
C GLY A 285 31.50 -3.35 -8.89
N ALA A 286 32.77 -3.21 -9.29
CA ALA A 286 33.15 -2.72 -10.60
C ALA A 286 33.50 -3.94 -11.48
#